data_AF-A0A450Z7X2-F1
#
_entry.id   AF-A0A450Z7X2-F1
#
_cell.length_a   1.000
_cell.length_b   1.000
_cell.length_c   1.000
_cell.angle_alpha   90.00
_cell.angle_beta   90.00
_cell.angle_gamma   90.00
#
_symmetry.space_group_name_H-M   'P 1'
#
loop_
_entity.id
_entity.type
_entity.pdbx_description
1 polymer ?
#
loop_
_entity_poly.entity_id
_entity_poly.type
_entity_poly.pdbx_seq_one_letter_code
_entity_poly.pdbx_strand_id
1 'polypeptide(L)'
;MNYFIHLLIYFDIYVIVALSLNLVVGYCGMLTLAHAGYYAVGGYVYALLALVWGWGFLPAVLVAMLISALLSLAVSLPAWRLKGDFFILASLAVQVV
;
A
#
# COMPACT_ATOMS: atom_id res chain seq x y z
N MET A 1 15.71 -7.65 -19.97
CA MET A 1 15.05 -8.31 -18.82
C MET A 1 14.43 -9.61 -19.32
N ASN A 2 14.81 -10.78 -18.80
CA ASN A 2 14.16 -12.04 -19.21
C ASN A 2 12.66 -11.97 -18.87
N TYR A 3 11.78 -12.30 -19.83
CA TYR A 3 10.31 -12.24 -19.67
C TYR A 3 9.83 -12.89 -18.36
N PHE A 4 10.38 -14.07 -18.05
CA PHE A 4 10.09 -14.80 -16.81
C PHE A 4 10.42 -14.01 -15.53
N ILE A 5 11.53 -13.28 -15.50
CA ILE A 5 11.92 -12.46 -14.34
C ILE A 5 10.91 -11.32 -14.15
N HIS A 6 10.47 -10.71 -15.24
CA HIS A 6 9.52 -9.61 -15.15
C HIS A 6 8.15 -10.08 -14.63
N LEU A 7 7.71 -11.24 -15.08
CA LEU A 7 6.47 -11.88 -14.63
C LEU A 7 6.55 -12.24 -13.14
N LEU A 8 7.68 -12.81 -12.70
CA LEU A 8 7.91 -13.13 -11.28
C LEU A 8 7.88 -11.89 -10.39
N ILE A 9 8.47 -10.76 -10.83
CA ILE A 9 8.43 -9.51 -10.08
C ILE A 9 6.99 -9.03 -9.89
N TYR A 10 6.19 -8.99 -10.96
CA TYR A 10 4.78 -8.60 -10.85
C TYR A 10 3.98 -9.56 -9.97
N PHE A 11 4.25 -10.86 -10.10
CA PHE A 11 3.60 -11.88 -9.28
C PHE A 11 3.86 -11.64 -7.80
N ASP A 12 5.12 -11.43 -7.41
CA ASP A 12 5.51 -11.17 -6.02
C ASP A 12 4.84 -9.91 -5.46
N ILE A 13 4.82 -8.82 -6.24
CA ILE A 13 4.12 -7.59 -5.89
C ILE A 13 2.63 -7.86 -5.63
N TYR A 14 1.94 -8.55 -6.54
CA TYR A 14 0.52 -8.84 -6.37
C TYR A 14 0.22 -9.80 -5.23
N VAL A 15 1.11 -10.76 -4.94
CA VAL A 15 1.00 -11.64 -3.77
C VAL A 15 1.05 -10.83 -2.48
N ILE A 16 1.98 -9.88 -2.36
CA ILE A 16 2.08 -9.00 -1.18
C ILE A 16 0.80 -8.19 -0.99
N VAL A 17 0.27 -7.58 -2.07
CA VAL A 17 -0.98 -6.80 -2.00
C VAL A 17 -2.18 -7.69 -1.66
N ALA A 18 -2.27 -8.89 -2.26
CA ALA A 18 -3.35 -9.84 -1.99
C ALA A 18 -3.33 -10.33 -0.54
N LEU A 19 -2.17 -10.63 0.03
CA LEU A 19 -2.00 -11.00 1.44
C LEU A 19 -2.41 -9.84 2.35
N SER A 20 -1.99 -8.61 2.05
CA SER A 20 -2.36 -7.42 2.80
C SER A 20 -3.89 -7.21 2.81
N LEU A 21 -4.54 -7.35 1.66
CA LEU A 21 -6.00 -7.26 1.56
C LEU A 21 -6.70 -8.40 2.30
N ASN A 22 -6.17 -9.62 2.23
CA ASN A 22 -6.72 -10.78 2.94
C ASN A 22 -6.68 -10.59 4.46
N LEU A 23 -5.63 -9.95 5.00
CA LEU A 23 -5.57 -9.62 6.42
C LEU A 23 -6.75 -8.74 6.85
N VAL A 24 -7.13 -7.74 6.05
CA VAL A 24 -8.22 -6.83 6.43
C VAL A 24 -9.59 -7.43 6.12
N VAL A 25 -9.80 -7.92 4.90
CA VAL A 25 -11.11 -8.44 4.48
C VAL A 25 -11.39 -9.80 5.09
N GLY A 26 -10.40 -10.68 5.12
CA GLY A 26 -10.53 -12.06 5.59
C GLY A 26 -10.64 -12.18 7.11
N TYR A 27 -9.82 -11.44 7.87
CA TYR A 27 -9.81 -11.56 9.34
C TYR A 27 -10.67 -10.50 10.05
N CYS A 28 -10.70 -9.26 9.56
CA CYS A 28 -11.52 -8.21 10.19
C CYS A 28 -12.94 -8.15 9.63
N GLY A 29 -13.22 -8.78 8.48
CA GLY A 29 -14.53 -8.75 7.83
C GLY A 29 -14.92 -7.37 7.28
N MET A 30 -13.95 -6.45 7.15
CA MET A 30 -14.16 -5.09 6.67
C MET A 30 -13.63 -4.96 5.24
N LEU A 31 -14.49 -4.59 4.31
CA LEU A 31 -14.07 -4.27 2.95
C LEU A 31 -13.45 -2.88 2.90
N THR A 32 -12.19 -2.79 2.45
CA THR A 32 -11.47 -1.52 2.24
C THR A 32 -10.95 -1.46 0.82
N LEU A 33 -11.10 -0.30 0.19
CA LEU A 33 -10.58 -0.01 -1.15
C LEU A 33 -9.29 0.82 -1.10
N ALA A 34 -8.84 1.26 0.07
CA ALA A 34 -7.69 2.16 0.20
C ALA A 34 -6.33 1.54 -0.18
N HIS A 35 -6.26 0.21 -0.37
CA HIS A 35 -4.99 -0.51 -0.59
C HIS A 35 -4.18 0.01 -1.78
N ALA A 36 -4.80 0.36 -2.91
CA ALA A 36 -4.01 0.85 -4.05
C ALA A 36 -3.42 2.24 -3.80
N GLY A 37 -4.09 3.09 -3.01
CA GLY A 37 -3.54 4.39 -2.61
C GLY A 37 -2.28 4.21 -1.76
N TYR A 38 -2.33 3.36 -0.72
CA TYR A 38 -1.16 3.09 0.12
C TYR A 38 -0.01 2.39 -0.62
N TYR A 39 -0.35 1.49 -1.55
CA TYR A 39 0.61 0.87 -2.45
C TYR A 39 1.30 1.89 -3.37
N ALA A 40 0.55 2.80 -3.98
CA ALA A 40 1.07 3.85 -4.85
C ALA A 40 2.01 4.81 -4.09
N VAL A 41 1.60 5.25 -2.89
CA VAL A 41 2.41 6.13 -2.03
C VAL A 41 3.74 5.47 -1.68
N GLY A 42 3.74 4.20 -1.24
CA GLY A 42 4.97 3.47 -0.91
C GLY A 42 5.91 3.32 -2.12
N GLY A 43 5.36 2.95 -3.28
CA GLY A 43 6.13 2.85 -4.52
C GLY A 43 6.73 4.19 -4.97
N TYR A 44 5.97 5.28 -4.85
CA TYR A 44 6.42 6.61 -5.22
C TYR A 44 7.55 7.12 -4.32
N VAL A 45 7.43 6.93 -3.01
CA VAL A 45 8.48 7.29 -2.04
C VAL A 45 9.76 6.51 -2.31
N TYR A 46 9.67 5.21 -2.56
CA TYR A 46 10.81 4.39 -2.95
C TYR A 46 11.45 4.90 -4.25
N ALA A 47 10.64 5.15 -5.29
CA ALA A 47 11.13 5.64 -6.58
C ALA A 47 11.83 6.99 -6.43
N LEU A 48 11.32 7.89 -5.60
CA LEU A 48 11.94 9.20 -5.34
C LEU A 48 13.30 9.05 -4.65
N LEU A 49 13.39 8.21 -3.62
CA LEU A 49 14.64 7.97 -2.89
C LEU A 49 15.69 7.26 -3.75
N ALA A 50 15.27 6.27 -4.55
CA ALA A 50 16.17 5.49 -5.40
C ALA A 50 16.62 6.26 -6.64
N LEU A 51 15.71 6.98 -7.32
CA LEU A 51 16.00 7.64 -8.60
C LEU A 51 16.55 9.07 -8.43
N VAL A 52 16.05 9.84 -7.46
CA VAL A 52 16.45 11.25 -7.29
C VAL A 52 17.62 11.38 -6.32
N TRP A 53 17.57 10.67 -5.19
CA TRP A 53 18.59 10.79 -4.14
C TRP A 53 19.67 9.71 -4.22
N GLY A 54 19.51 8.72 -5.10
CA GLY A 54 20.50 7.65 -5.32
C GLY A 54 20.69 6.75 -4.10
N TRP A 55 19.70 6.64 -3.21
CA TRP A 55 19.79 5.77 -2.04
C TRP A 55 19.83 4.31 -2.47
N GLY A 56 20.55 3.48 -1.71
CA GLY A 56 20.58 2.03 -1.91
C GLY A 56 19.20 1.39 -1.72
N PHE A 57 19.02 0.18 -2.25
CA PHE A 57 17.76 -0.56 -2.19
C PHE A 57 17.20 -0.69 -0.76
N LEU A 58 18.00 -1.22 0.17
CA LEU A 58 17.58 -1.44 1.56
C LEU A 58 17.09 -0.16 2.29
N PRO A 59 17.89 0.93 2.34
CA PRO A 59 17.46 2.13 3.05
C PRO A 59 16.26 2.82 2.38
N ALA A 60 16.17 2.79 1.04
CA ALA A 60 15.02 3.34 0.32
C ALA A 60 13.74 2.55 0.64
N VAL A 61 13.80 1.22 0.68
CA VAL A 61 12.65 0.35 1.02
C VAL A 61 12.20 0.57 2.47
N LEU A 62 13.12 0.65 3.43
CA LEU A 62 12.78 0.87 4.84
C LEU A 62 12.07 2.21 5.06
N VAL A 63 12.56 3.28 4.44
CA VAL A 63 11.93 4.60 4.54
C VAL A 63 10.58 4.64 3.83
N ALA A 64 10.46 4.00 2.65
CA ALA A 64 9.18 3.89 1.95
C ALA A 64 8.14 3.13 2.78
N MET A 65 8.54 2.02 3.43
CA MET A 65 7.66 1.29 4.35
C MET A 65 7.24 2.13 5.55
N LEU A 66 8.18 2.85 6.18
CA LEU A 66 7.86 3.74 7.31
C LEU A 66 6.89 4.86 6.92
N ILE A 67 7.12 5.53 5.79
CA ILE A 67 6.26 6.63 5.34
C ILE A 67 4.87 6.10 4.95
N SER A 68 4.79 4.99 4.23
CA SER A 68 3.51 4.36 3.89
C SER A 68 2.76 3.89 5.15
N ALA A 69 3.47 3.30 6.12
CA ALA A 69 2.89 2.91 7.41
C ALA A 69 2.34 4.11 8.19
N LEU A 70 3.08 5.21 8.27
CA LEU A 70 2.64 6.42 8.97
C LEU A 70 1.41 7.05 8.29
N LEU A 71 1.41 7.15 6.96
CA LEU A 71 0.26 7.69 6.21
C LEU A 71 -0.96 6.80 6.31
N SER A 72 -0.79 5.49 6.16
CA SER A 72 -1.88 4.53 6.33
C SER A 72 -2.46 4.57 7.74
N LEU A 73 -1.63 4.70 8.77
CA LEU A 73 -2.07 4.82 10.16
C LEU A 73 -2.82 6.14 10.39
N ALA A 74 -2.30 7.26 9.89
CA ALA A 74 -2.94 8.58 10.01
C ALA A 74 -4.34 8.61 9.38
N VAL A 75 -4.52 7.91 8.25
CA VAL A 75 -5.80 7.82 7.54
C VAL A 75 -6.72 6.73 8.12
N SER A 76 -6.17 5.63 8.62
CA SER A 76 -6.96 4.52 9.19
C SER A 76 -7.48 4.84 10.60
N LEU A 77 -6.78 5.68 11.38
CA LEU A 77 -7.21 6.11 12.71
C LEU A 77 -8.62 6.76 12.72
N PRO A 78 -8.92 7.76 11.86
CA PRO A 78 -10.26 8.33 11.78
C PRO A 78 -11.26 7.34 11.17
N ALA A 79 -10.81 6.45 10.26
CA ALA A 79 -11.66 5.47 9.61
C ALA A 79 -12.26 4.45 10.60
N TRP A 80 -11.59 4.16 11.72
CA TRP A 80 -12.13 3.31 12.80
C TRP A 80 -13.39 3.85 13.46
N ARG A 81 -13.69 5.15 13.30
CA ARG A 81 -14.92 5.76 13.81
C ARG A 81 -16.12 5.52 12.89
N LEU A 82 -15.90 5.08 11.66
CA LEU A 82 -16.93 4.82 10.66
C LEU A 82 -17.34 3.34 10.76
N LYS A 83 -18.64 3.07 10.71
CA LYS A 83 -19.20 1.72 10.76
C LYS A 83 -20.03 1.45 9.51
N GLY A 84 -20.01 0.21 9.04
CA GLY A 84 -20.78 -0.22 7.87
C GLY A 84 -20.29 0.43 6.57
N ASP A 85 -21.22 0.79 5.70
CA ASP A 85 -20.95 1.24 4.32
C ASP A 85 -20.12 2.53 4.24
N PHE A 86 -20.18 3.37 5.29
CA PHE A 86 -19.38 4.59 5.38
C PHE A 86 -17.87 4.33 5.41
N PHE A 87 -17.43 3.17 5.91
CA PHE A 87 -16.02 2.79 5.91
C PHE A 87 -15.52 2.51 4.48
N ILE A 88 -16.35 1.85 3.67
CA ILE A 88 -16.04 1.56 2.26
C ILE A 88 -15.91 2.88 1.48
N LEU A 89 -16.89 3.78 1.64
CA LEU A 89 -16.88 5.09 0.97
C LEU A 89 -15.67 5.94 1.36
N ALA A 90 -15.30 5.97 2.64
CA ALA A 90 -14.10 6.67 3.09
C ALA A 90 -12.83 6.07 2.50
N SER A 91 -12.73 4.73 2.42
CA SER A 91 -11.57 4.06 1.81
C SER A 91 -11.45 4.30 0.30
N LEU A 92 -12.58 4.50 -0.39
CA LEU A 92 -12.60 4.85 -1.81
C LEU A 92 -12.03 6.25 -2.05
N ALA A 93 -12.36 7.22 -1.18
CA ALA A 93 -11.78 8.56 -1.26
C ALA A 93 -10.25 8.55 -1.16
N VAL A 94 -9.69 7.67 -0.32
CA VAL A 94 -8.24 7.53 -0.14
C VAL A 94 -7.57 6.93 -1.38
N GLN A 95 -8.26 6.06 -2.12
CA GLN A 95 -7.73 5.46 -3.33
C GLN A 95 -7.76 6.39 -4.55
N VAL A 96 -8.71 7.34 -4.58
CA VAL A 96 -8.90 8.29 -5.69
C VAL A 96 -7.93 9.48 -5.64
N VAL A 97 -7.33 9.75 -4.48
CA VAL A 97 -6.29 10.78 -4.28
C VAL A 97 -4.91 10.21 -4.63
#